data_AF-A0A962RJB1-F1
#
_entry.id   AF-A0A962RJB1-F1
#
_cell.length_a   1.000
_cell.length_b   1.000
_cell.length_c   1.000
_cell.angle_alpha   90.00
_cell.angle_beta   90.00
_cell.angle_gamma   90.00
#
_symmetry.space_group_name_H-M   'P 1'
#
loop_
_entity.id
_entity.type
_entity.pdbx_description
1 polymer ?
#
loop_
_entity_poly.entity_id
_entity_poly.type
_entity_poly.pdbx_seq_one_letter_code
_entity_poly.pdbx_strand_id
1 'polypeptide(L)'
;MSAAREHEFHGDALSALDWCYEQGWAADGLPVIPPEKRRVEAMLAAQTRPPQTVIASHPATGNQCTIEAAAINAVMAGCLPEYLPVVIAALEAMDRPEFTFHGSTASTGGAQHLLIVSGPIVEQIGMNPAGNCFGPGNRANATIGRAIRL
;
A
#
# COMPACT_ATOMS: atom_id res chain seq x y z
N MET A 1 -4.84 -18.97 -5.58
CA MET A 1 -3.69 -18.04 -5.49
C MET A 1 -3.28 -17.68 -6.91
N SER A 2 -3.52 -16.45 -7.37
CA SER A 2 -2.79 -15.97 -8.54
C SER A 2 -1.55 -15.29 -8.00
N ALA A 3 -0.36 -15.81 -8.31
CA ALA A 3 0.88 -15.06 -8.13
C ALA A 3 0.78 -13.70 -8.84
N ALA A 4 1.55 -12.72 -8.38
CA ALA A 4 1.73 -11.48 -9.14
C ALA A 4 2.12 -11.84 -10.57
N ARG A 5 1.40 -11.29 -11.55
CA ARG A 5 1.67 -11.55 -12.97
C ARG A 5 2.65 -10.51 -13.45
N GLU A 6 3.79 -10.98 -13.95
CA GLU A 6 4.74 -10.10 -14.63
C GLU A 6 4.24 -9.82 -16.06
N HIS A 7 4.33 -8.55 -16.47
CA HIS A 7 4.04 -8.11 -17.83
C HIS A 7 5.23 -7.30 -18.34
N GLU A 8 5.79 -7.71 -19.47
CA GLU A 8 6.82 -6.94 -20.14
C GLU A 8 6.17 -5.78 -20.89
N PHE A 9 6.56 -4.56 -20.53
CA PHE A 9 5.98 -3.35 -21.08
C PHE A 9 7.02 -2.61 -21.94
N HIS A 10 6.67 -2.35 -23.20
CA HIS A 10 7.51 -1.62 -24.14
C HIS A 10 6.91 -0.23 -24.39
N GLY A 11 7.28 0.73 -23.55
CA GLY A 11 6.83 2.12 -23.63
C GLY A 11 7.57 2.98 -22.62
N ASP A 12 7.22 4.26 -22.54
CA ASP A 12 7.76 5.16 -21.52
C ASP A 12 7.01 5.06 -20.19
N ALA A 13 7.49 5.80 -19.18
CA ALA A 13 6.93 5.77 -17.84
C ALA A 13 5.48 6.29 -17.76
N LEU A 14 5.09 7.24 -18.63
CA LEU A 14 3.73 7.78 -18.66
C LEU A 14 2.78 6.78 -19.31
N SER A 15 3.21 6.14 -20.38
CA SER A 15 2.47 5.06 -21.04
C SER A 15 2.25 3.87 -20.10
N ALA A 16 3.25 3.53 -19.28
CA ALA A 16 3.13 2.48 -18.27
C ALA A 16 2.16 2.87 -17.14
N LEU A 17 2.11 4.15 -16.79
CA LEU A 17 1.16 4.70 -15.84
C LEU A 17 -0.27 4.65 -16.39
N ASP A 18 -0.48 5.05 -17.65
CA ASP A 18 -1.77 4.95 -18.34
C ASP A 18 -2.23 3.49 -18.43
N TRP A 19 -1.32 2.55 -18.71
CA TRP A 19 -1.63 1.13 -18.68
C TRP A 19 -2.09 0.64 -17.30
N CYS A 20 -1.51 1.15 -16.20
CA CYS A 20 -1.99 0.84 -14.85
C CYS A 20 -3.43 1.33 -14.62
N TYR A 21 -3.84 2.44 -15.23
CA TYR A 21 -5.24 2.90 -15.23
C TYR A 21 -6.14 1.94 -16.00
N GLU A 22 -5.72 1.48 -17.18
CA GLU A 22 -6.49 0.51 -17.99
C GLU A 22 -6.71 -0.82 -17.25
N GLN A 23 -5.75 -1.24 -16.42
CA GLN A 23 -5.89 -2.42 -15.57
C GLN A 23 -6.74 -2.17 -14.30
N GLY A 24 -7.14 -0.94 -14.04
CA GLY A 24 -7.92 -0.55 -12.85
C GLY A 24 -7.13 -0.54 -11.55
N TRP A 25 -5.79 -0.48 -11.61
CA TRP A 25 -4.93 -0.51 -10.40
C TRP A 25 -4.88 0.83 -9.67
N ALA A 26 -5.11 1.94 -10.39
CA ALA A 26 -5.23 3.28 -9.82
C ALA A 26 -6.68 3.54 -9.32
N ALA A 27 -7.18 2.68 -8.43
CA ALA A 27 -8.58 2.69 -7.98
C ALA A 27 -8.98 3.96 -7.21
N ASP A 28 -8.00 4.71 -6.68
CA ASP A 28 -8.20 6.00 -6.03
C ASP A 28 -8.28 7.18 -7.01
N GLY A 29 -8.09 6.93 -8.31
CA GLY A 29 -8.10 7.93 -9.38
C GLY A 29 -6.81 8.75 -9.50
N LEU A 30 -5.85 8.58 -8.60
CA LEU A 30 -4.59 9.33 -8.58
C LEU A 30 -3.51 8.64 -9.41
N PRO A 31 -2.54 9.39 -9.98
CA PRO A 31 -1.44 8.79 -10.73
C PRO A 31 -0.65 7.80 -9.87
N VAL A 32 -0.35 6.62 -10.40
CA VAL A 32 0.45 5.60 -9.70
C VAL A 32 1.86 5.53 -10.26
N ILE A 33 2.81 5.09 -9.43
CA ILE A 33 4.12 4.67 -9.93
C ILE A 33 3.96 3.22 -10.44
N PRO A 34 4.26 2.91 -11.70
CA PRO A 34 4.21 1.54 -12.18
C PRO A 34 5.05 0.61 -11.29
N PRO A 35 4.51 -0.53 -10.81
CA PRO A 35 5.21 -1.40 -9.87
C PRO A 35 6.27 -2.25 -10.59
N GLU A 36 7.29 -1.60 -11.14
CA GLU A 36 8.44 -2.24 -11.76
C GLU A 36 9.07 -3.25 -10.80
N LYS A 37 9.43 -4.44 -11.31
CA LYS A 37 10.00 -5.53 -10.52
C LYS A 37 11.13 -5.09 -9.59
N ARG A 38 12.10 -4.33 -10.10
CA ARG A 38 13.23 -3.79 -9.31
C ARG A 38 12.78 -2.92 -8.12
N ARG A 39 11.67 -2.19 -8.24
CA ARG A 39 11.14 -1.32 -7.17
C ARG A 39 10.45 -2.17 -6.12
N VAL A 40 9.71 -3.19 -6.54
CA VAL A 40 9.08 -4.16 -5.63
C VAL A 40 10.14 -4.96 -4.88
N GLU A 41 11.20 -5.42 -5.56
CA GLU A 41 12.34 -6.11 -4.93
C GLU A 41 13.04 -5.22 -3.90
N ALA A 42 13.30 -3.95 -4.23
CA ALA A 42 13.88 -3.00 -3.28
C ALA A 42 12.97 -2.74 -2.06
N MET A 43 11.65 -2.71 -2.27
CA MET A 43 10.66 -2.60 -1.20
C MET A 43 10.69 -3.84 -0.30
N LEU A 44 10.67 -5.03 -0.89
CA LEU A 44 10.71 -6.31 -0.17
C LEU A 44 11.98 -6.51 0.66
N ALA A 45 13.11 -5.94 0.23
CA ALA A 45 14.38 -5.98 0.95
C ALA A 45 14.36 -5.19 2.28
N ALA A 46 13.35 -4.36 2.53
CA ALA A 46 13.19 -3.61 3.79
C ALA A 46 12.69 -4.48 4.96
N GLN A 47 12.44 -5.77 4.74
CA GLN A 47 11.94 -6.71 5.75
C GLN A 47 12.45 -8.13 5.46
N THR A 48 12.29 -9.05 6.42
CA THR A 48 12.93 -10.39 6.36
C THR A 48 11.97 -11.56 6.16
N ARG A 49 10.66 -11.34 6.26
CA ARG A 49 9.66 -12.40 6.06
C ARG A 49 9.52 -12.75 4.57
N PRO A 50 9.14 -14.00 4.25
CA PRO A 50 8.90 -14.41 2.87
C PRO A 50 7.84 -13.53 2.16
N PRO A 51 8.04 -13.16 0.87
CA PRO A 51 7.06 -12.33 0.15
C PRO A 51 5.65 -12.94 0.07
N GLN A 52 5.54 -14.28 0.15
CA GLN A 52 4.28 -15.02 0.10
C GLN A 52 3.56 -15.08 1.45
N THR A 53 4.15 -14.54 2.53
CA THR A 53 3.49 -14.47 3.84
C THR A 53 2.21 -13.63 3.73
N VAL A 54 1.07 -14.24 4.05
CA VAL A 54 -0.23 -13.57 4.13
C VAL A 54 -0.28 -12.77 5.43
N ILE A 55 -0.64 -11.50 5.31
CA ILE A 55 -0.69 -10.52 6.42
C ILE A 55 -2.10 -9.99 6.67
N ALA A 56 -3.02 -10.15 5.71
CA ALA A 56 -4.44 -9.87 5.90
C ALA A 56 -5.29 -10.75 4.97
N SER A 57 -6.52 -11.06 5.37
CA SER A 57 -7.48 -11.83 4.59
C SER A 57 -8.87 -11.20 4.65
N HIS A 58 -9.45 -10.86 3.50
CA HIS A 58 -10.77 -10.26 3.47
C HIS A 58 -11.85 -11.33 3.72
N PRO A 59 -12.64 -11.26 4.82
CA PRO A 59 -13.48 -12.36 5.27
C PRO A 59 -14.64 -12.69 4.32
N ALA A 60 -15.17 -11.72 3.57
CA ALA A 60 -16.29 -11.97 2.66
C ALA A 60 -15.89 -12.50 1.26
N THR A 61 -14.69 -12.17 0.76
CA THR A 61 -14.24 -12.53 -0.59
C THR A 61 -13.20 -13.66 -0.57
N GLY A 62 -12.56 -13.89 0.58
CA GLY A 62 -11.43 -14.82 0.71
C GLY A 62 -10.13 -14.32 0.09
N ASN A 63 -10.09 -13.06 -0.39
CA ASN A 63 -8.87 -12.48 -0.94
C ASN A 63 -7.82 -12.33 0.14
N GLN A 64 -6.58 -12.72 -0.18
CA GLN A 64 -5.44 -12.64 0.73
C GLN A 64 -4.49 -11.54 0.27
N CYS A 65 -4.05 -10.71 1.22
CA CYS A 65 -2.98 -9.75 1.02
C CYS A 65 -1.67 -10.37 1.54
N THR A 66 -0.70 -10.53 0.64
CA THR A 66 0.65 -10.97 0.98
C THR A 66 1.58 -9.77 1.19
N ILE A 67 2.77 -10.01 1.75
CA ILE A 67 3.82 -8.99 1.82
C ILE A 67 4.19 -8.47 0.41
N GLU A 68 4.23 -9.34 -0.58
CA GLU A 68 4.43 -8.95 -1.99
C GLU A 68 3.31 -8.03 -2.50
N ALA A 69 2.05 -8.35 -2.24
CA ALA A 69 0.93 -7.50 -2.61
C ALA A 69 1.00 -6.12 -1.93
N ALA A 70 1.32 -6.09 -0.63
CA ALA A 70 1.50 -4.85 0.11
C ALA A 70 2.68 -4.02 -0.42
N ALA A 71 3.77 -4.66 -0.82
CA ALA A 71 4.92 -4.00 -1.43
C ALA A 71 4.57 -3.40 -2.81
N ILE A 72 3.78 -4.10 -3.62
CA ILE A 72 3.26 -3.58 -4.90
C ILE A 72 2.41 -2.32 -4.64
N ASN A 73 1.46 -2.37 -3.70
CA ASN A 73 0.62 -1.21 -3.36
C ASN A 73 1.46 -0.04 -2.81
N ALA A 74 2.46 -0.33 -1.99
CA ALA A 74 3.40 0.67 -1.48
C ALA A 74 4.19 1.33 -2.62
N VAL A 75 4.68 0.57 -3.60
CA VAL A 75 5.35 1.14 -4.78
C VAL A 75 4.38 2.01 -5.57
N MET A 76 3.19 1.52 -5.88
CA MET A 76 2.18 2.26 -6.64
C MET A 76 1.79 3.58 -5.97
N ALA A 77 1.66 3.57 -4.65
CA ALA A 77 1.37 4.77 -3.85
C ALA A 77 2.55 5.76 -3.81
N GLY A 78 3.77 5.33 -4.17
CA GLY A 78 4.98 6.14 -4.11
C GLY A 78 5.70 6.09 -2.77
N CYS A 79 5.50 5.06 -1.95
CA CYS A 79 6.24 4.86 -0.71
C CYS A 79 7.75 4.66 -0.96
N LEU A 80 8.54 4.94 0.06
CA LEU A 80 9.93 4.49 0.15
C LEU A 80 10.01 3.14 0.88
N PRO A 81 11.07 2.34 0.66
CA PRO A 81 11.25 1.04 1.32
C PRO A 81 11.12 1.09 2.84
N GLU A 82 11.66 2.12 3.49
CA GLU A 82 11.57 2.34 4.93
C GLU A 82 10.15 2.51 5.46
N TYR A 83 9.15 2.75 4.59
CA TYR A 83 7.74 2.88 4.97
C TYR A 83 7.02 1.52 5.00
N LEU A 84 7.55 0.50 4.32
CA LEU A 84 6.90 -0.81 4.20
C LEU A 84 6.54 -1.44 5.56
N PRO A 85 7.39 -1.39 6.60
CA PRO A 85 7.03 -1.96 7.90
C PRO A 85 5.75 -1.37 8.49
N VAL A 86 5.50 -0.08 8.29
CA VAL A 86 4.27 0.59 8.74
C VAL A 86 3.06 0.13 7.93
N VAL A 87 3.20 -0.02 6.61
CA VAL A 87 2.13 -0.54 5.73
C VAL A 87 1.74 -1.96 6.13
N ILE A 88 2.73 -2.84 6.37
CA ILE A 88 2.47 -4.21 6.79
C ILE A 88 1.76 -4.23 8.15
N ALA A 89 2.29 -3.49 9.14
CA ALA A 89 1.69 -3.45 10.47
C ALA A 89 0.25 -2.91 10.44
N ALA A 90 -0.05 -1.94 9.57
CA ALA A 90 -1.39 -1.42 9.38
C ALA A 90 -2.34 -2.49 8.81
N LEU A 91 -1.92 -3.23 7.78
CA LEU A 91 -2.73 -4.31 7.19
C LEU A 91 -2.98 -5.45 8.18
N GLU A 92 -1.97 -5.84 8.96
CA GLU A 92 -2.13 -6.84 10.04
C GLU A 92 -3.08 -6.36 11.13
N ALA A 93 -3.04 -5.06 11.47
CA ALA A 93 -3.98 -4.47 12.41
C ALA A 93 -5.41 -4.45 11.85
N MET A 94 -5.58 -4.23 10.55
CA MET A 94 -6.89 -4.26 9.89
C MET A 94 -7.48 -5.67 9.82
N ASP A 95 -6.65 -6.72 9.74
CA ASP A 95 -7.07 -8.13 9.73
C ASP A 95 -7.67 -8.58 11.08
N ARG A 96 -7.46 -7.79 12.13
CA ARG A 96 -8.02 -8.09 13.45
C ARG A 96 -9.56 -8.01 13.45
N PRO A 97 -10.26 -8.93 14.13
CA PRO A 97 -11.72 -8.94 14.18
C PRO A 97 -12.35 -7.61 14.62
N GLU A 98 -11.69 -6.89 15.53
CA GLU A 98 -12.16 -5.63 16.10
C GLU A 98 -12.23 -4.49 15.06
N PHE A 99 -11.43 -4.56 13.99
CA PHE A 99 -11.42 -3.54 12.95
C PHE A 99 -12.59 -3.69 11.97
N THR A 100 -13.23 -4.86 11.89
CA THR A 100 -14.31 -5.17 10.95
C THR A 100 -13.95 -4.89 9.49
N PHE A 101 -12.87 -5.53 9.00
CA PHE A 101 -12.28 -5.33 7.67
C PHE A 101 -13.33 -5.13 6.57
N HIS A 102 -14.25 -6.09 6.39
CA HIS A 102 -15.29 -6.03 5.35
C HIS A 102 -16.18 -4.78 5.44
N GLY A 103 -16.62 -4.42 6.64
CA GLY A 103 -17.46 -3.24 6.84
C GLY A 103 -16.75 -1.95 6.43
N SER A 104 -15.44 -1.88 6.67
CA SER A 104 -14.63 -0.72 6.29
C SER A 104 -14.33 -0.64 4.78
N THR A 105 -14.12 -1.77 4.10
CA THR A 105 -13.66 -1.80 2.69
C THR A 105 -14.78 -1.99 1.67
N ALA A 106 -15.95 -2.47 2.08
CA ALA A 106 -17.11 -2.66 1.20
C ALA A 106 -18.23 -1.62 1.42
N SER A 107 -17.96 -0.56 2.20
CA SER A 107 -18.93 0.50 2.48
C SER A 107 -19.21 1.36 1.23
N THR A 108 -20.49 1.59 0.93
CA THR A 108 -20.93 2.56 -0.08
C THR A 108 -20.89 4.00 0.42
N GLY A 109 -20.63 4.22 1.72
CA GLY A 109 -20.55 5.54 2.35
C GLY A 109 -19.19 6.25 2.21
N GLY A 110 -18.24 5.66 1.48
CA GLY A 110 -16.94 6.29 1.21
C GLY A 110 -16.00 6.36 2.43
N ALA A 111 -16.14 5.44 3.38
CA ALA A 111 -15.29 5.37 4.56
C ALA A 111 -13.78 5.38 4.19
N GLN A 112 -13.01 6.16 4.95
CA GLN A 112 -11.55 6.23 4.85
C GLN A 112 -10.93 5.73 6.16
N HIS A 113 -9.77 5.11 6.05
CA HIS A 113 -9.06 4.56 7.20
C HIS A 113 -8.14 5.61 7.81
N LEU A 114 -8.34 5.91 9.10
CA LEU A 114 -7.40 6.71 9.87
C LEU A 114 -6.31 5.80 10.42
N LEU A 115 -5.06 6.01 9.98
CA LEU A 115 -3.90 5.35 10.53
C LEU A 115 -3.20 6.26 11.55
N ILE A 116 -3.02 5.75 12.77
CA ILE A 116 -2.24 6.42 13.82
C ILE A 116 -0.96 5.61 14.02
N VAL A 117 0.18 6.24 13.78
CA VAL A 117 1.51 5.63 13.94
C VAL A 117 2.18 6.22 15.17
N SER A 118 2.79 5.37 15.99
CA SER A 118 3.45 5.77 17.23
C SER A 118 4.78 5.05 17.40
N GLY A 119 5.70 5.69 18.13
CA GLY A 119 7.03 5.18 18.43
C GLY A 119 8.14 5.75 17.55
N PRO A 120 9.38 5.25 17.69
CA PRO A 120 10.57 5.81 17.05
C PRO A 120 10.50 5.85 15.53
N ILE A 121 9.69 4.97 14.92
CA ILE A 121 9.53 4.89 13.47
C ILE A 121 9.03 6.21 12.86
N VAL A 122 8.24 6.99 13.61
CA VAL A 122 7.72 8.29 13.16
C VAL A 122 8.86 9.23 12.79
N GLU A 123 9.88 9.34 13.64
CA GLU A 123 11.07 10.15 13.38
C GLU A 123 11.97 9.50 12.32
N GLN A 124 12.15 8.19 12.37
CA GLN A 124 13.03 7.45 11.45
C GLN A 124 12.63 7.59 9.99
N ILE A 125 11.32 7.62 9.69
CA ILE A 125 10.81 7.74 8.32
C ILE A 125 10.46 9.19 7.95
N GLY A 126 10.72 10.14 8.87
CA GLY A 126 10.38 11.55 8.69
C GLY A 126 8.89 11.81 8.54
N MET A 127 8.03 11.02 9.20
CA MET A 127 6.58 11.26 9.23
C MET A 127 6.30 12.56 9.99
N ASN A 128 5.35 13.38 9.53
CA ASN A 128 4.98 14.64 10.18
C ASN A 128 3.94 14.40 11.29
N PRO A 129 4.27 14.57 12.58
CA PRO A 129 3.32 14.42 13.68
C PRO A 129 2.63 15.74 14.10
N ALA A 130 2.99 16.86 13.47
CA ALA A 130 2.60 18.20 13.92
C ALA A 130 1.42 18.77 13.11
N GLY A 131 1.28 20.10 13.11
CA GLY A 131 0.26 20.80 12.33
C GLY A 131 0.32 20.41 10.85
N ASN A 132 -0.85 20.41 10.20
CA ASN A 132 -1.00 20.04 8.79
C ASN A 132 -0.62 18.57 8.49
N CYS A 133 -0.71 17.66 9.46
CA CYS A 133 -0.38 16.24 9.28
C CYS A 133 -1.24 15.52 8.22
N PHE A 134 -2.44 16.01 7.94
CA PHE A 134 -3.32 15.53 6.85
C PHE A 134 -3.23 16.38 5.57
N GLY A 135 -2.37 17.40 5.56
CA GLY A 135 -2.23 18.32 4.44
C GLY A 135 -1.04 18.03 3.53
N PRO A 136 -0.77 18.91 2.55
CA PRO A 136 0.31 18.71 1.59
C PRO A 136 1.69 18.78 2.26
N GLY A 137 2.64 18.01 1.72
CA GLY A 137 4.08 18.25 1.95
C GLY A 137 4.86 17.17 2.69
N ASN A 138 4.22 16.13 3.24
CA ASN A 138 4.94 14.98 3.81
C ASN A 138 4.65 13.69 3.02
N ARG A 139 5.72 13.09 2.45
CA ARG A 139 5.61 11.88 1.63
C ARG A 139 5.10 10.70 2.45
N ALA A 140 5.64 10.44 3.64
CA ALA A 140 5.22 9.32 4.47
C ALA A 140 3.72 9.42 4.84
N ASN A 141 3.26 10.58 5.31
CA ASN A 141 1.85 10.81 5.63
C ASN A 141 0.94 10.57 4.41
N ALA A 142 1.33 11.05 3.23
CA ALA A 142 0.52 10.95 2.02
C ALA A 142 0.51 9.54 1.41
N THR A 143 1.67 8.88 1.33
CA THR A 143 1.79 7.62 0.57
C THR A 143 1.44 6.39 1.40
N ILE A 144 1.66 6.40 2.72
CA ILE A 144 1.31 5.24 3.57
C ILE A 144 -0.21 5.05 3.60
N GLY A 145 -0.97 6.12 3.87
CA GLY A 145 -2.44 6.04 3.86
C GLY A 145 -2.97 5.61 2.49
N ARG A 146 -2.38 6.13 1.41
CA ARG A 146 -2.71 5.75 0.04
C ARG A 146 -2.41 4.27 -0.24
N ALA A 147 -1.27 3.75 0.20
CA ALA A 147 -0.89 2.35 0.00
C ALA A 147 -1.87 1.36 0.65
N ILE A 148 -2.52 1.75 1.75
CA ILE A 148 -3.57 0.96 2.41
C ILE A 148 -4.90 1.01 1.64
N ARG A 149 -5.15 2.10 0.90
CA ARG A 149 -6.37 2.30 0.13
C ARG A 149 -6.37 1.54 -1.20
N LEU A 150 -5.21 1.46 -1.86
CA LEU A 150 -4.99 0.65 -3.07
C LEU A 150 -5.14 -0.84 -2.76
#